data_AF-A0A3N0YE49-F1
#
_entry.id   AF-A0A3N0YE49-F1
#
_cell.length_a   1.000
_cell.length_b   1.000
_cell.length_c   1.000
_cell.angle_alpha   90.00
_cell.angle_beta   90.00
_cell.angle_gamma   90.00
#
_symmetry.space_group_name_H-M   'P 1'
#
loop_
_entity.id
_entity.type
_entity.pdbx_description
1 polymer ?
#
loop_
_entity_poly.entity_id
_entity_poly.type
_entity_poly.pdbx_seq_one_letter_code
_entity_poly.pdbx_strand_id
1 'polypeptide(L)'
;MSCTILYPLLLLLFCCACLSEVQQEEKAVQAERLNVEQRGAVLTPGECQQHFLTAIYSELAELKSTVNSLKNKLEDTEKQLEQLRRNDYKVAFAATLGPIGDLGPFNTDITLVYNKVFVNEGGAYNPTTGIFTAPVKGVYFFSVSARHRSNRLMDLRLTKNGQPMVYVIDHVLGDRYESTANSFSLTLEKGDHVYVMMSCTILYPLLILLFSCACMTEVQQEETEVQTEGTEHLNEEERSAVLTSGEFQHFLPGIYAELAELRSTMRSLKYRLEVTEEQLRKKEYKVAFAATLGPIGNLGPFNTEITLAYQDVFVNEGRAYNPTTGIFTAPVKGVYFFTITGHNRSTRAMGLRLFKNGQQMITVYNHPLSDRYDTGSNSISLTLEKGDRVYVRLRQNTWVFDNENDHTSFVGHLLYSL
;
A
#
# COMPACT_ATOMS: atom_id res chain seq x y z
N MET A 1 5.69 -20.82 -90.34
CA MET A 1 6.36 -19.58 -89.87
C MET A 1 6.19 -19.59 -88.36
N SER A 2 7.09 -20.14 -87.55
CA SER A 2 8.52 -19.83 -87.30
C SER A 2 8.63 -19.33 -85.84
N CYS A 3 9.68 -19.77 -85.13
CA CYS A 3 9.99 -19.58 -83.69
C CYS A 3 9.22 -20.53 -82.76
N THR A 4 9.69 -21.73 -82.40
CA THR A 4 11.03 -22.23 -82.03
C THR A 4 11.74 -21.43 -80.92
N ILE A 5 11.74 -22.06 -79.73
CA ILE A 5 12.80 -22.07 -78.71
C ILE A 5 13.01 -20.74 -77.97
N LEU A 6 12.23 -20.49 -76.92
CA LEU A 6 12.61 -19.53 -75.87
C LEU A 6 12.18 -19.94 -74.45
N TYR A 7 12.12 -21.25 -74.18
CA TYR A 7 11.88 -21.80 -72.84
C TYR A 7 13.04 -22.60 -72.19
N PRO A 8 14.19 -22.92 -72.85
CA PRO A 8 15.36 -23.43 -72.14
C PRO A 8 16.40 -22.38 -71.74
N LEU A 9 16.31 -21.12 -72.24
CA LEU A 9 17.33 -20.11 -71.95
C LEU A 9 17.16 -19.42 -70.58
N LEU A 10 15.95 -19.35 -70.02
CA LEU A 10 15.72 -18.76 -68.70
C LEU A 10 16.10 -19.72 -67.55
N LEU A 11 16.03 -21.04 -67.78
CA LEU A 11 16.47 -22.07 -66.83
C LEU A 11 17.99 -22.27 -66.85
N LEU A 12 18.66 -22.02 -67.99
CA LEU A 12 20.13 -22.02 -68.07
C LEU A 12 20.76 -20.79 -67.43
N LEU A 13 20.09 -19.62 -67.43
CA LEU A 13 20.58 -18.40 -66.78
C LEU A 13 20.43 -18.42 -65.25
N PHE A 14 19.41 -19.08 -64.72
CA PHE A 14 19.31 -19.32 -63.26
C PHE A 14 20.24 -20.43 -62.77
N CYS A 15 20.56 -21.42 -63.62
CA CYS A 15 21.51 -22.47 -63.27
C CYS A 15 22.97 -21.96 -63.29
N CYS A 16 23.32 -21.02 -64.18
CA CYS A 16 24.68 -20.45 -64.21
C CYS A 16 24.97 -19.48 -63.05
N ALA A 17 23.98 -18.73 -62.57
CA ALA A 17 24.16 -17.81 -61.43
C ALA A 17 24.25 -18.56 -60.08
N CYS A 18 23.44 -19.61 -59.89
CA CYS A 18 23.55 -20.47 -58.71
C CYS A 18 24.82 -21.34 -58.72
N LEU A 19 25.32 -21.79 -59.87
CA LEU A 19 26.62 -22.48 -59.92
C LEU A 19 27.80 -21.54 -59.66
N SER A 20 27.72 -20.25 -60.02
CA SER A 20 28.80 -19.30 -59.71
C SER A 20 28.84 -18.90 -58.23
N GLU A 21 27.69 -18.76 -57.56
CA GLU A 21 27.63 -18.44 -56.13
C GLU A 21 27.94 -19.66 -55.25
N VAL A 22 27.45 -20.86 -55.61
CA VAL A 22 27.80 -22.10 -54.89
C VAL A 22 29.27 -22.48 -55.11
N GLN A 23 29.87 -22.21 -56.28
CA GLN A 23 31.32 -22.40 -56.48
C GLN A 23 32.18 -21.30 -55.82
N GLN A 24 31.63 -20.13 -55.52
CA GLN A 24 32.33 -19.11 -54.73
C GLN A 24 32.26 -19.41 -53.23
N GLU A 25 31.14 -19.94 -52.73
CA GLU A 25 31.04 -20.42 -51.34
C GLU A 25 31.79 -21.74 -51.11
N GLU A 26 31.78 -22.70 -52.04
CA GLU A 26 32.63 -23.90 -51.94
C GLU A 26 34.11 -23.56 -52.04
N LYS A 27 34.53 -22.61 -52.91
CA LYS A 27 35.94 -22.16 -52.94
C LYS A 27 36.33 -21.35 -51.71
N ALA A 28 35.41 -20.61 -51.08
CA ALA A 28 35.67 -19.92 -49.82
C ALA A 28 35.79 -20.92 -48.66
N VAL A 29 34.87 -21.88 -48.54
CA VAL A 29 34.88 -22.93 -47.51
C VAL A 29 36.03 -23.92 -47.73
N GLN A 30 36.45 -24.17 -48.97
CA GLN A 30 37.56 -25.07 -49.30
C GLN A 30 38.92 -24.35 -49.27
N ALA A 31 38.99 -23.04 -49.51
CA ALA A 31 40.16 -22.21 -49.19
C ALA A 31 40.32 -22.02 -47.68
N GLU A 32 39.23 -22.01 -46.92
CA GLU A 32 39.24 -21.97 -45.45
C GLU A 32 39.58 -23.35 -44.86
N ARG A 33 39.13 -24.46 -45.47
CA ARG A 33 39.58 -25.82 -45.13
C ARG A 33 41.04 -26.11 -45.53
N LEU A 34 41.52 -25.62 -46.68
CA LEU A 34 42.95 -25.73 -47.05
C LEU A 34 43.85 -24.82 -46.19
N ASN A 35 43.35 -23.68 -45.71
CA ASN A 35 44.08 -22.85 -44.74
C ASN A 35 44.11 -23.46 -43.33
N VAL A 36 43.11 -24.26 -42.95
CA VAL A 36 43.10 -25.00 -41.68
C VAL A 36 44.02 -26.23 -41.74
N GLU A 37 44.16 -26.90 -42.89
CA GLU A 37 45.12 -28.01 -43.06
C GLU A 37 46.58 -27.57 -43.27
N GLN A 38 46.84 -26.37 -43.83
CA GLN A 38 48.21 -25.83 -43.95
C GLN A 38 48.65 -24.94 -42.77
N ARG A 39 47.72 -24.56 -41.89
CA ARG A 39 48.03 -24.09 -40.53
C ARG A 39 47.76 -25.19 -39.52
N GLY A 40 48.35 -26.36 -39.73
CA GLY A 40 48.78 -27.20 -38.62
C GLY A 40 49.89 -26.48 -37.84
N ALA A 41 49.58 -25.33 -37.24
CA ALA A 41 50.36 -24.84 -36.12
C ALA A 41 50.15 -25.89 -35.04
N VAL A 42 51.06 -26.87 -34.98
CA VAL A 42 51.25 -27.68 -33.79
C VAL A 42 51.58 -26.66 -32.72
N LEU A 43 50.54 -26.18 -32.02
CA LEU A 43 50.70 -25.35 -30.85
C LEU A 43 51.71 -26.10 -30.00
N THR A 44 52.84 -25.46 -29.74
CA THR A 44 53.80 -26.05 -28.82
C THR A 44 53.06 -26.32 -27.50
N PRO A 45 53.44 -27.34 -26.73
CA PRO A 45 52.79 -27.63 -25.45
C PRO A 45 52.57 -26.37 -24.59
N GLY A 46 53.50 -25.41 -24.65
CA GLY A 46 53.40 -24.10 -24.00
C GLY A 46 52.35 -23.15 -24.59
N GLU A 47 52.17 -23.06 -25.92
CA GLU A 47 51.13 -22.22 -26.53
C GLU A 47 49.73 -22.77 -26.27
N CYS A 48 49.57 -24.10 -26.24
CA CYS A 48 48.33 -24.75 -25.85
C CYS A 48 48.01 -24.49 -24.37
N GLN A 49 49.03 -24.54 -23.49
CA GLN A 49 48.92 -24.17 -22.08
C GLN A 49 48.52 -22.71 -21.88
N GLN A 50 49.09 -21.79 -22.68
CA GLN A 50 48.81 -20.36 -22.58
C GLN A 50 47.38 -20.01 -23.05
N HIS A 51 46.93 -20.58 -24.17
CA HIS A 51 45.55 -20.40 -24.64
C HIS A 51 44.55 -20.94 -23.61
N PHE A 52 44.87 -22.08 -23.01
CA PHE A 52 44.03 -22.73 -22.00
C PHE A 52 43.96 -21.92 -20.69
N LEU A 53 45.09 -21.43 -20.18
CA LEU A 53 45.14 -20.50 -19.04
C LEU A 53 44.29 -19.26 -19.31
N THR A 54 44.40 -18.70 -20.52
CA THR A 54 43.63 -17.50 -20.91
C THR A 54 42.11 -17.75 -20.88
N ALA A 55 41.66 -18.93 -21.35
CA ALA A 55 40.26 -19.32 -21.28
C ALA A 55 39.76 -19.45 -19.83
N ILE A 56 40.53 -20.09 -18.96
CA ILE A 56 40.21 -20.20 -17.52
C ILE A 56 40.13 -18.82 -16.87
N TYR A 57 41.09 -17.92 -17.14
CA TYR A 57 41.07 -16.57 -16.59
C TYR A 57 39.84 -15.77 -17.07
N SER A 58 39.42 -15.96 -18.31
CA SER A 58 38.21 -15.31 -18.85
C SER A 58 36.93 -15.79 -18.16
N GLU A 59 36.80 -17.10 -17.95
CA GLU A 59 35.65 -17.69 -17.24
C GLU A 59 35.63 -17.26 -15.77
N LEU A 60 36.80 -17.19 -15.13
CA LEU A 60 36.94 -16.74 -13.74
C LEU A 60 36.56 -15.26 -13.59
N ALA A 61 36.91 -14.43 -14.56
CA ALA A 61 36.54 -13.02 -14.60
C ALA A 61 35.02 -12.83 -14.76
N GLU A 62 34.38 -13.60 -15.65
CA GLU A 62 32.92 -13.59 -15.82
C GLU A 62 32.20 -14.08 -14.55
N LEU A 63 32.74 -15.12 -13.92
CA LEU A 63 32.21 -15.65 -12.67
C LEU A 63 32.32 -14.61 -11.55
N LYS A 64 33.49 -13.98 -11.39
CA LYS A 64 33.71 -12.90 -10.42
C LYS A 64 32.75 -11.72 -10.62
N SER A 65 32.54 -11.32 -11.88
CA SER A 65 31.56 -10.29 -12.24
C SER A 65 30.14 -10.68 -11.78
N THR A 66 29.74 -11.92 -12.06
CA THR A 66 28.42 -12.44 -11.68
C THR A 66 28.26 -12.52 -10.16
N VAL A 67 29.29 -12.96 -9.42
CA VAL A 67 29.29 -12.99 -7.94
C VAL A 67 29.11 -11.58 -7.39
N ASN A 68 29.83 -10.60 -7.90
CA ASN A 68 29.71 -9.20 -7.45
C ASN A 68 28.32 -8.64 -7.73
N SER A 69 27.74 -8.94 -8.91
CA SER A 69 26.37 -8.52 -9.24
C SER A 69 25.34 -9.15 -8.30
N LEU A 70 25.46 -10.45 -7.99
CA LEU A 70 24.58 -11.13 -7.05
C LEU A 70 24.72 -10.61 -5.63
N LYS A 71 25.95 -10.32 -5.17
CA LYS A 71 26.21 -9.73 -3.86
C LYS A 71 25.48 -8.39 -3.70
N ASN A 72 25.60 -7.50 -4.69
CA ASN A 72 24.93 -6.21 -4.64
C ASN A 72 23.41 -6.36 -4.61
N LYS A 73 22.84 -7.26 -5.43
CA LYS A 73 21.40 -7.53 -5.41
C LYS A 73 20.93 -8.16 -4.09
N LEU A 74 21.75 -9.01 -3.48
CA LEU A 74 21.45 -9.61 -2.17
C LEU A 74 21.40 -8.53 -1.09
N GLU A 75 22.38 -7.62 -1.06
CA GLU A 75 22.39 -6.48 -0.12
C GLU A 75 21.16 -5.58 -0.31
N ASP A 76 20.73 -5.33 -1.56
CA ASP A 76 19.51 -4.56 -1.84
C ASP A 76 18.24 -5.30 -1.39
N THR A 77 18.18 -6.61 -1.60
CA THR A 77 17.06 -7.46 -1.18
C THR A 77 16.96 -7.54 0.34
N GLU A 78 18.09 -7.66 1.05
CA GLU A 78 18.16 -7.64 2.50
C GLU A 78 17.65 -6.31 3.07
N LYS A 79 18.02 -5.19 2.45
CA LYS A 79 17.47 -3.86 2.82
C LYS A 79 15.96 -3.78 2.63
N GLN A 80 15.44 -4.28 1.51
CA GLN A 80 14.00 -4.31 1.23
C GLN A 80 13.24 -5.23 2.21
N LEU A 81 13.81 -6.39 2.53
CA LEU A 81 13.24 -7.33 3.49
C LEU A 81 13.19 -6.72 4.89
N GLU A 82 14.24 -6.00 5.31
CA GLU A 82 14.27 -5.32 6.61
C GLU A 82 13.22 -4.19 6.69
N GLN A 83 12.98 -3.48 5.57
CA GLN A 83 11.87 -2.53 5.47
C GLN A 83 10.49 -3.20 5.57
N LEU A 84 10.31 -4.38 4.99
CA LEU A 84 9.05 -5.14 5.07
C LEU A 84 8.84 -5.79 6.43
N ARG A 85 9.89 -6.27 7.09
CA ARG A 85 9.81 -6.75 8.48
C ARG A 85 9.39 -5.65 9.45
N ARG A 86 9.74 -4.39 9.17
CA ARG A 86 9.19 -3.24 9.92
C ARG A 86 7.72 -2.95 9.62
N ASN A 87 7.19 -3.38 8.46
CA ASN A 87 5.82 -3.11 8.04
C ASN A 87 4.77 -4.12 8.56
N ASP A 88 5.16 -5.26 9.12
CA ASP A 88 4.23 -6.26 9.68
C ASP A 88 3.83 -5.95 11.14
N TYR A 89 3.69 -4.65 11.47
CA TYR A 89 3.24 -4.24 12.79
C TYR A 89 1.71 -4.40 12.88
N LYS A 90 1.28 -5.54 13.43
CA LYS A 90 -0.14 -5.82 13.67
C LYS A 90 -0.62 -5.05 14.89
N VAL A 91 -1.66 -4.26 14.68
CA VAL A 91 -2.26 -3.42 15.73
C VAL A 91 -3.76 -3.44 15.59
N ALA A 92 -4.44 -3.89 16.64
CA ALA A 92 -5.89 -3.93 16.69
C ALA A 92 -6.33 -4.00 18.15
N PHE A 93 -7.43 -3.33 18.49
CA PHE A 93 -8.05 -3.50 19.78
C PHE A 93 -9.58 -3.57 19.64
N ALA A 94 -10.21 -4.27 20.57
CA ALA A 94 -11.65 -4.30 20.73
C ALA A 94 -11.95 -4.37 22.22
N ALA A 95 -12.76 -3.44 22.72
CA ALA A 95 -13.08 -3.34 24.13
C ALA A 95 -14.51 -2.85 24.35
N THR A 96 -15.07 -3.13 25.53
CA THR A 96 -16.36 -2.61 25.98
C THR A 96 -16.24 -2.07 27.41
N LEU A 97 -17.22 -1.26 27.83
CA LEU A 97 -17.27 -0.69 29.18
C LEU A 97 -17.44 -1.75 30.29
N GLY A 98 -17.85 -2.97 29.93
CA GLY A 98 -18.12 -4.04 30.90
C GLY A 98 -19.45 -3.83 31.63
N PRO A 99 -19.74 -4.64 32.67
CA PRO A 99 -20.99 -4.58 33.43
C PRO A 99 -20.98 -3.43 34.45
N ILE A 100 -20.88 -2.18 33.97
CA ILE A 100 -20.79 -0.99 34.83
C ILE A 100 -22.15 -0.39 35.20
N GLY A 101 -23.24 -0.81 34.53
CA GLY A 101 -24.55 -0.16 34.65
C GLY A 101 -24.60 1.17 33.89
N ASP A 102 -25.39 2.12 34.40
CA ASP A 102 -25.53 3.45 33.79
C ASP A 102 -24.29 4.31 34.10
N LEU A 103 -23.77 4.99 33.07
CA LEU A 103 -22.57 5.82 33.17
C LEU A 103 -22.93 7.31 33.00
N GLY A 104 -22.74 8.10 34.05
CA GLY A 104 -23.05 9.54 34.08
C GLY A 104 -24.43 9.86 34.69
N PRO A 105 -24.88 11.13 34.62
CA PRO A 105 -24.24 12.27 33.97
C PRO A 105 -22.97 12.75 34.68
N PHE A 106 -22.04 13.35 33.94
CA PHE A 106 -20.80 13.95 34.48
C PHE A 106 -20.90 15.48 34.49
N ASN A 107 -20.15 16.10 35.41
CA ASN A 107 -20.02 17.56 35.56
C ASN A 107 -18.83 18.14 34.77
N THR A 108 -17.97 17.29 34.24
CA THR A 108 -16.87 17.63 33.33
C THR A 108 -16.84 16.63 32.19
N ASP A 109 -16.15 16.97 31.11
CA ASP A 109 -15.86 15.99 30.07
C ASP A 109 -15.03 14.85 30.66
N ILE A 110 -15.36 13.63 30.30
CA ILE A 110 -14.65 12.45 30.77
C ILE A 110 -14.16 11.61 29.60
N THR A 111 -12.97 11.04 29.74
CA THR A 111 -12.50 9.98 28.84
C THR A 111 -13.17 8.67 29.24
N LEU A 112 -13.82 8.02 28.28
CA LEU A 112 -14.43 6.71 28.50
C LEU A 112 -13.36 5.62 28.54
N VAL A 113 -13.35 4.86 29.63
CA VAL A 113 -12.41 3.75 29.84
C VAL A 113 -13.12 2.42 29.56
N TYR A 114 -12.87 1.83 28.39
CA TYR A 114 -13.36 0.50 28.05
C TYR A 114 -12.42 -0.55 28.65
N ASN A 115 -12.70 -0.95 29.88
CA ASN A 115 -11.82 -1.82 30.67
C ASN A 115 -11.96 -3.33 30.31
N LYS A 116 -13.08 -3.75 29.72
CA LYS A 116 -13.29 -5.12 29.28
C LYS A 116 -12.76 -5.30 27.86
N VAL A 117 -11.50 -5.71 27.76
CA VAL A 117 -10.77 -5.89 26.50
C VAL A 117 -10.94 -7.31 25.95
N PHE A 118 -11.28 -7.41 24.67
CA PHE A 118 -11.36 -8.67 23.92
C PHE A 118 -10.12 -8.93 23.08
N VAL A 119 -9.58 -7.88 22.46
CA VAL A 119 -8.38 -7.90 21.62
C VAL A 119 -7.53 -6.67 21.93
N ASN A 120 -6.22 -6.81 21.97
CA ASN A 120 -5.26 -5.70 22.09
C ASN A 120 -3.91 -6.09 21.44
N GLU A 121 -3.98 -6.47 20.17
CA GLU A 121 -2.82 -6.82 19.36
C GLU A 121 -1.90 -5.59 19.23
N GLY A 122 -0.60 -5.78 19.45
CA GLY A 122 0.38 -4.69 19.50
C GLY A 122 0.35 -3.87 20.80
N GLY A 123 -0.58 -4.13 21.74
CA GLY A 123 -0.62 -3.49 23.06
C GLY A 123 -0.84 -1.98 23.03
N ALA A 124 -1.40 -1.45 21.94
CA ALA A 124 -1.54 -0.01 21.72
C ALA A 124 -2.67 0.64 22.52
N TYR A 125 -3.65 -0.13 23.00
CA TYR A 125 -4.74 0.36 23.84
C TYR A 125 -4.45 0.16 25.33
N ASN A 126 -4.61 1.21 26.12
CA ASN A 126 -4.47 1.18 27.57
C ASN A 126 -5.85 1.07 28.26
N PRO A 127 -6.20 -0.08 28.85
CA PRO A 127 -7.51 -0.30 29.46
C PRO A 127 -7.71 0.41 30.81
N THR A 128 -6.66 1.00 31.38
CA THR A 128 -6.74 1.81 32.61
C THR A 128 -7.09 3.26 32.30
N THR A 129 -6.63 3.78 31.15
CA THR A 129 -6.85 5.18 30.75
C THR A 129 -7.90 5.35 29.66
N GLY A 130 -8.25 4.29 28.92
CA GLY A 130 -9.14 4.37 27.76
C GLY A 130 -8.47 4.92 26.50
N ILE A 131 -7.14 5.06 26.50
CA ILE A 131 -6.37 5.73 25.45
C ILE A 131 -5.69 4.70 24.56
N PHE A 132 -5.92 4.81 23.26
CA PHE A 132 -5.11 4.18 22.22
C PHE A 132 -3.93 5.09 21.87
N THR A 133 -2.70 4.55 21.83
CA THR A 133 -1.50 5.26 21.39
C THR A 133 -0.98 4.64 20.10
N ALA A 134 -0.93 5.41 19.02
CA ALA A 134 -0.49 4.93 17.72
C ALA A 134 0.98 4.46 17.80
N PRO A 135 1.26 3.15 17.58
CA PRO A 135 2.61 2.62 17.70
C PRO A 135 3.48 2.92 16.47
N VAL A 136 2.83 3.14 15.32
CA VAL A 136 3.46 3.45 14.03
C VAL A 136 2.62 4.48 13.28
N LYS A 137 3.23 5.15 12.30
CA LYS A 137 2.49 6.03 11.39
C LYS A 137 1.60 5.18 10.48
N GLY A 138 0.34 5.58 10.29
CA GLY A 138 -0.56 4.87 9.38
C GLY A 138 -1.98 5.42 9.37
N VAL A 139 -2.82 4.81 8.53
CA VAL A 139 -4.27 5.02 8.56
C VAL A 139 -4.89 3.98 9.48
N TYR A 140 -5.63 4.45 10.48
CA TYR A 140 -6.31 3.62 11.47
C TYR A 140 -7.82 3.76 11.33
N PHE A 141 -8.56 2.66 11.46
CA PHE A 141 -10.01 2.65 11.46
C PHE A 141 -10.53 2.45 12.89
N PHE A 142 -11.35 3.37 13.36
CA PHE A 142 -12.01 3.30 14.67
C PHE A 142 -13.51 3.18 14.49
N SER A 143 -14.14 2.34 15.29
CA SER A 143 -15.60 2.23 15.35
C SER A 143 -16.06 2.31 16.79
N VAL A 144 -16.98 3.23 17.06
CA VAL A 144 -17.54 3.46 18.39
C VAL A 144 -19.05 3.24 18.30
N SER A 145 -19.58 2.45 19.23
CA SER A 145 -21.02 2.25 19.38
C SER A 145 -21.40 2.42 20.83
N ALA A 146 -22.50 3.11 21.08
CA ALA A 146 -23.03 3.31 22.42
C ALA A 146 -24.53 3.05 22.44
N ARG A 147 -24.98 2.54 23.58
CA ARG A 147 -26.40 2.36 23.90
C ARG A 147 -26.75 3.30 25.03
N HIS A 148 -27.85 4.03 24.86
CA HIS A 148 -28.26 5.07 25.79
C HIS A 148 -29.75 4.96 26.12
N ARG A 149 -30.08 5.30 27.37
CA ARG A 149 -31.44 5.34 27.91
C ARG A 149 -31.56 6.55 28.82
N SER A 150 -31.75 7.73 28.24
CA SER A 150 -32.00 8.93 29.03
C SER A 150 -32.71 9.98 28.19
N ASN A 151 -33.52 10.82 28.82
CA ASN A 151 -34.13 12.00 28.18
C ASN A 151 -33.14 13.15 27.94
N ARG A 152 -31.84 12.85 27.85
CA ARG A 152 -30.76 13.83 27.65
C ARG A 152 -29.94 13.44 26.44
N LEU A 153 -29.37 14.44 25.78
CA LEU A 153 -28.40 14.22 24.71
C LEU A 153 -27.26 13.31 25.19
N MET A 154 -26.98 12.22 24.46
CA MET A 154 -25.71 11.54 24.54
C MET A 154 -24.76 12.19 23.54
N ASP A 155 -23.65 12.69 24.04
CA ASP A 155 -22.61 13.35 23.26
C ASP A 155 -21.30 12.62 23.50
N LEU A 156 -20.97 11.73 22.56
CA LEU A 156 -19.67 11.06 22.50
C LEU A 156 -18.88 11.63 21.34
N ARG A 157 -17.56 11.75 21.51
CA ARG A 157 -16.66 12.21 20.45
C ARG A 157 -15.40 11.37 20.40
N LEU A 158 -15.04 10.94 19.20
CA LEU A 158 -13.74 10.35 18.94
C LEU A 158 -12.72 11.49 18.87
N THR A 159 -11.75 11.47 19.79
CA THR A 159 -10.78 12.55 19.97
C THR A 159 -9.39 12.09 19.56
N LYS A 160 -8.66 12.92 18.81
CA LYS A 160 -7.24 12.75 18.49
C LYS A 160 -6.45 13.87 19.15
N ASN A 161 -5.51 13.56 20.04
CA ASN A 161 -4.63 14.53 20.71
C ASN A 161 -5.38 15.75 21.30
N GLY A 162 -6.54 15.51 21.92
CA GLY A 162 -7.40 16.57 22.46
C GLY A 162 -8.35 17.24 21.46
N GLN A 163 -8.18 17.04 20.16
CA GLN A 163 -9.07 17.58 19.14
C GLN A 163 -10.22 16.60 18.83
N PRO A 164 -11.49 17.04 18.89
CA PRO A 164 -12.61 16.21 18.47
C PRO A 164 -12.57 16.02 16.95
N MET A 165 -12.63 14.77 16.51
CA MET A 165 -12.56 14.42 15.09
C MET A 165 -13.92 14.10 14.50
N VAL A 166 -14.74 13.33 15.23
CA VAL A 166 -16.08 12.92 14.81
C VAL A 166 -16.96 12.77 16.04
N TYR A 167 -18.19 13.25 15.93
CA TYR A 167 -19.18 13.15 16.99
C TYR A 167 -20.17 12.01 16.74
N VAL A 168 -20.53 11.33 17.83
CA VAL A 168 -21.52 10.26 17.91
C VAL A 168 -22.61 10.76 18.86
N ILE A 169 -23.55 11.49 18.27
CA ILE A 169 -24.64 12.13 19.01
C ILE A 169 -25.93 11.35 18.80
N ASP A 170 -26.68 11.20 19.88
CA ASP A 170 -28.03 10.65 19.88
C ASP A 170 -28.87 11.36 20.94
N HIS A 171 -30.16 11.53 20.68
CA HIS A 171 -31.08 12.15 21.62
C HIS A 171 -32.32 11.28 21.80
N VAL A 172 -32.41 10.59 22.92
CA VAL A 172 -33.58 9.78 23.24
C VAL A 172 -34.66 10.64 23.91
N LEU A 173 -35.90 10.51 23.43
CA LEU A 173 -37.09 11.08 24.07
C LEU A 173 -37.96 9.95 24.64
N GLY A 174 -38.16 9.97 25.95
CA GLY A 174 -38.91 8.95 26.69
C GLY A 174 -38.04 7.83 27.27
N ASP A 175 -38.67 6.91 27.99
CA ASP A 175 -37.98 5.78 28.63
C ASP A 175 -37.72 4.63 27.63
N ARG A 176 -36.79 4.85 26.69
CA ARG A 176 -36.41 3.88 25.65
C ARG A 176 -34.90 3.75 25.56
N TYR A 177 -34.45 2.62 25.03
CA TYR A 177 -33.05 2.45 24.67
C TYR A 177 -32.86 2.75 23.19
N GLU A 178 -31.90 3.61 22.87
CA GLU A 178 -31.42 3.80 21.50
C GLU A 178 -29.93 3.48 21.42
N SER A 179 -29.48 3.20 20.20
CA SER A 179 -28.10 2.83 19.94
C SER A 179 -27.62 3.63 18.76
N THR A 180 -26.47 4.25 18.92
CA THR A 180 -25.81 5.03 17.88
C THR A 180 -24.41 4.49 17.69
N ALA A 181 -23.94 4.53 16.45
CA ALA A 181 -22.60 4.12 16.10
C ALA A 181 -22.07 5.03 15.01
N ASN A 182 -20.79 5.38 15.12
CA ASN A 182 -20.06 6.00 14.03
C ASN A 182 -18.69 5.35 13.91
N SER A 183 -18.19 5.28 12.69
CA SER A 183 -16.87 4.74 12.41
C SER A 183 -16.12 5.70 11.51
N PHE A 184 -14.83 5.88 11.77
CA PHE A 184 -14.03 6.85 11.05
C PHE A 184 -12.58 6.41 10.90
N SER A 185 -11.95 6.81 9.79
CA SER A 185 -10.53 6.58 9.57
C SER A 185 -9.73 7.84 9.84
N LEU A 186 -8.59 7.68 10.52
CA LEU A 186 -7.67 8.76 10.86
C LEU A 186 -6.25 8.41 10.41
N THR A 187 -5.55 9.39 9.84
CA THR A 187 -4.09 9.31 9.69
C THR A 187 -3.44 9.67 11.01
N LEU A 188 -2.68 8.76 11.59
CA LEU A 188 -1.97 8.93 12.85
C LEU A 188 -0.46 8.89 12.62
N GLU A 189 0.26 9.72 13.36
CA GLU A 189 1.70 9.62 13.56
C GLU A 189 2.00 8.73 14.78
N LYS A 190 3.21 8.18 14.85
CA LYS A 190 3.64 7.43 16.03
C LYS A 190 3.56 8.33 17.28
N GLY A 191 2.87 7.86 18.31
CA GLY A 191 2.64 8.58 19.56
C GLY A 191 1.32 9.34 19.62
N ASP A 192 0.58 9.46 18.51
CA ASP A 192 -0.75 10.09 18.54
C ASP A 192 -1.70 9.31 19.48
N HIS A 193 -2.44 10.03 20.29
CA HIS A 193 -3.43 9.50 21.22
C HIS A 193 -4.84 9.61 20.64
N VAL A 194 -5.58 8.50 20.67
CA VAL A 194 -6.99 8.44 20.28
C VAL A 194 -7.82 7.87 21.42
N TYR A 195 -8.92 8.54 21.76
CA TYR A 195 -9.81 8.12 22.85
C TYR A 195 -11.23 8.65 22.64
N VAL A 196 -12.19 8.01 23.29
CA VAL A 196 -13.59 8.46 23.27
C VAL A 196 -13.83 9.36 24.47
N MET A 197 -14.29 10.57 24.24
CA MET A 197 -14.76 11.46 25.31
C MET A 197 -16.28 11.50 25.34
N MET A 198 -16.83 11.63 26.55
CA MET A 198 -18.23 11.98 26.77
C MET A 198 -18.30 13.40 27.33
N SER A 199 -19.08 14.26 26.68
CA SER A 199 -19.22 15.66 27.08
C SER A 199 -20.06 15.82 28.35
N CYS A 200 -19.75 16.84 29.14
CA CYS A 200 -20.58 17.26 30.27
C CYS A 200 -21.96 17.74 29.80
N THR A 201 -23.03 17.20 30.40
CA THR A 201 -24.41 17.58 30.05
C THR A 201 -24.93 18.82 30.79
N ILE A 202 -24.10 19.45 31.65
CA ILE A 202 -24.51 20.57 32.52
C ILE A 202 -24.15 21.95 31.92
N LEU A 203 -23.19 22.03 30.98
CA LEU A 203 -22.62 23.31 30.49
C LEU A 203 -23.16 23.82 29.14
N TYR A 204 -24.08 23.10 28.50
CA TYR A 204 -24.62 23.45 27.18
C TYR A 204 -25.27 24.86 27.02
N PRO A 205 -25.68 25.62 28.06
CA PRO A 205 -26.16 26.99 27.85
C PRO A 205 -25.08 28.10 27.82
N LEU A 206 -23.78 27.83 28.05
CA LEU A 206 -22.83 28.92 28.37
C LEU A 206 -21.62 29.10 27.42
N LEU A 207 -21.45 28.29 26.37
CA LEU A 207 -20.19 28.25 25.60
C LEU A 207 -20.31 28.75 24.13
N ILE A 208 -21.00 29.87 23.87
CA ILE A 208 -21.03 30.54 22.54
C ILE A 208 -20.28 31.88 22.56
N LEU A 209 -19.24 32.06 23.40
CA LEU A 209 -18.66 33.41 23.55
C LEU A 209 -17.16 33.60 23.52
N LEU A 210 -16.31 32.63 23.18
CA LEU A 210 -14.87 32.93 23.05
C LEU A 210 -14.16 32.07 21.99
N PHE A 211 -14.13 32.56 20.75
CA PHE A 211 -13.06 32.26 19.79
C PHE A 211 -12.33 33.56 19.46
N SER A 212 -11.03 33.64 19.74
CA SER A 212 -10.10 34.48 18.97
C SER A 212 -8.64 34.18 19.28
N CYS A 213 -7.85 34.00 18.21
CA CYS A 213 -6.40 34.21 18.09
C CYS A 213 -5.45 33.28 18.87
N ALA A 214 -4.27 32.87 18.38
CA ALA A 214 -3.49 33.28 17.21
C ALA A 214 -2.52 32.16 16.80
N CYS A 215 -1.95 32.33 15.61
CA CYS A 215 -1.09 31.41 14.87
C CYS A 215 0.41 31.78 15.00
N MET A 216 1.27 30.80 14.71
CA MET A 216 2.70 30.88 14.28
C MET A 216 3.73 31.30 15.36
N THR A 217 4.99 30.82 15.39
CA THR A 217 5.98 30.60 14.31
C THR A 217 7.11 29.61 14.70
N GLU A 218 7.69 28.92 13.70
CA GLU A 218 9.01 28.24 13.69
C GLU A 218 10.20 29.24 13.61
N VAL A 219 11.41 28.85 14.07
CA VAL A 219 12.72 29.19 13.44
C VAL A 219 13.77 28.09 13.76
N GLN A 220 14.67 27.86 12.78
CA GLN A 220 15.68 26.82 12.61
C GLN A 220 17.00 26.96 13.40
N GLN A 221 17.71 25.82 13.39
CA GLN A 221 19.12 25.44 13.64
C GLN A 221 20.24 26.50 13.65
N GLU A 222 21.28 26.19 14.42
CA GLU A 222 22.67 26.60 14.15
C GLU A 222 23.63 25.43 14.43
N GLU A 223 24.54 25.19 13.48
CA GLU A 223 25.62 24.19 13.50
C GLU A 223 26.83 24.71 14.29
N THR A 224 27.69 23.81 14.78
CA THR A 224 29.11 24.16 14.98
C THR A 224 30.02 22.96 14.72
N GLU A 225 31.03 23.27 13.93
CA GLU A 225 32.11 22.48 13.34
C GLU A 225 33.25 22.24 14.34
N VAL A 226 33.89 21.07 14.32
CA VAL A 226 35.29 20.87 14.78
C VAL A 226 35.99 19.81 13.91
N GLN A 227 37.10 20.20 13.29
CA GLN A 227 38.09 19.38 12.59
C GLN A 227 39.13 18.76 13.55
N THR A 228 39.75 17.64 13.17
CA THR A 228 41.22 17.37 13.19
C THR A 228 41.47 15.91 12.77
N GLU A 229 42.10 15.67 11.61
CA GLU A 229 43.54 15.35 11.36
C GLU A 229 43.91 13.86 11.49
N GLY A 230 44.63 13.33 10.49
CA GLY A 230 45.47 12.13 10.64
C GLY A 230 45.50 11.14 9.45
N THR A 231 46.44 11.37 8.53
CA THR A 231 47.21 10.47 7.63
C THR A 231 47.36 8.99 8.08
N GLU A 232 47.54 7.94 7.26
CA GLU A 232 48.58 7.73 6.25
C GLU A 232 48.48 6.36 5.48
N HIS A 233 48.98 6.36 4.24
CA HIS A 233 49.74 5.33 3.47
C HIS A 233 49.20 3.94 3.02
N LEU A 234 49.30 3.75 1.69
CA LEU A 234 49.25 2.51 0.90
C LEU A 234 50.60 1.73 0.95
N ASN A 235 50.54 0.41 0.74
CA ASN A 235 51.36 -0.37 -0.22
C ASN A 235 51.08 -1.89 -0.08
N GLU A 236 50.84 -2.60 -1.18
CA GLU A 236 51.02 -4.06 -1.25
C GLU A 236 51.49 -4.47 -2.66
N GLU A 237 52.69 -5.04 -2.73
CA GLU A 237 53.31 -5.69 -3.88
C GLU A 237 52.94 -7.18 -3.86
N GLU A 238 52.45 -7.74 -4.97
CA GLU A 238 52.36 -9.19 -5.16
C GLU A 238 53.34 -9.67 -6.24
N ARG A 239 54.23 -10.58 -5.82
CA ARG A 239 55.19 -11.31 -6.65
C ARG A 239 54.53 -12.51 -7.33
N SER A 240 54.78 -12.65 -8.63
CA SER A 240 54.48 -13.85 -9.41
C SER A 240 55.34 -15.06 -9.01
N ALA A 241 54.75 -16.24 -8.91
CA ALA A 241 55.45 -17.52 -8.94
C ALA A 241 54.99 -18.34 -10.15
N VAL A 242 55.96 -18.70 -11.01
CA VAL A 242 55.80 -19.58 -12.17
C VAL A 242 55.98 -21.02 -11.69
N LEU A 243 54.98 -21.88 -11.88
CA LEU A 243 55.03 -23.33 -11.62
C LEU A 243 55.25 -24.10 -12.92
N THR A 244 56.09 -25.14 -12.86
CA THR A 244 56.51 -25.98 -13.98
C THR A 244 55.45 -27.01 -14.40
N SER A 245 55.47 -27.39 -15.68
CA SER A 245 54.38 -27.97 -16.47
C SER A 245 53.98 -29.43 -16.19
N GLY A 246 54.49 -30.08 -15.13
CA GLY A 246 54.20 -31.50 -14.83
C GLY A 246 53.05 -31.74 -13.85
N GLU A 247 52.87 -30.86 -12.87
CA GLU A 247 51.87 -31.04 -11.79
C GLU A 247 50.48 -30.48 -12.17
N PHE A 248 50.44 -29.59 -13.16
CA PHE A 248 49.23 -28.88 -13.59
C PHE A 248 48.15 -29.82 -14.15
N GLN A 249 48.52 -30.90 -14.84
CA GLN A 249 47.59 -31.79 -15.53
C GLN A 249 46.65 -32.56 -14.57
N HIS A 250 47.09 -32.78 -13.33
CA HIS A 250 46.37 -33.59 -12.34
C HIS A 250 45.33 -32.78 -11.55
N PHE A 251 45.45 -31.45 -11.51
CA PHE A 251 44.56 -30.54 -10.80
C PHE A 251 43.36 -30.06 -11.64
N LEU A 252 43.47 -30.11 -12.96
CA LEU A 252 42.43 -29.60 -13.87
C LEU A 252 41.03 -30.21 -13.63
N PRO A 253 40.87 -31.54 -13.47
CA PRO A 253 39.54 -32.11 -13.26
C PRO A 253 38.87 -31.62 -11.97
N GLY A 254 39.65 -31.40 -10.91
CA GLY A 254 39.17 -30.88 -9.63
C GLY A 254 38.71 -29.42 -9.73
N ILE A 255 39.49 -28.58 -10.41
CA ILE A 255 39.14 -27.17 -10.65
C ILE A 255 37.87 -27.07 -11.50
N TYR A 256 37.70 -27.92 -12.53
CA TYR A 256 36.47 -27.93 -13.32
C TYR A 256 35.24 -28.40 -12.54
N ALA A 257 35.39 -29.37 -11.64
CA ALA A 257 34.30 -29.84 -10.79
C ALA A 257 33.86 -28.74 -9.81
N GLU A 258 34.79 -28.07 -9.14
CA GLU A 258 34.49 -26.95 -8.24
C GLU A 258 33.86 -25.76 -8.99
N LEU A 259 34.38 -25.42 -10.18
CA LEU A 259 33.78 -24.36 -11.01
C LEU A 259 32.36 -24.72 -11.48
N ALA A 260 32.10 -25.99 -11.79
CA ALA A 260 30.76 -26.46 -12.17
C ALA A 260 29.78 -26.40 -10.98
N GLU A 261 30.24 -26.79 -9.79
CA GLU A 261 29.45 -26.74 -8.55
C GLU A 261 29.17 -25.29 -8.13
N LEU A 262 30.17 -24.41 -8.22
CA LEU A 262 30.02 -22.98 -7.95
C LEU A 262 29.06 -22.32 -8.95
N ARG A 263 29.13 -22.66 -10.25
CA ARG A 263 28.15 -22.21 -11.25
C ARG A 263 26.74 -22.69 -10.93
N SER A 264 26.59 -23.94 -10.49
CA SER A 264 25.29 -24.51 -10.13
C SER A 264 24.67 -23.79 -8.93
N THR A 265 25.45 -23.58 -7.87
CA THR A 265 25.01 -22.84 -6.67
C THR A 265 24.67 -21.39 -7.01
N MET A 266 25.45 -20.71 -7.86
CA MET A 266 25.14 -19.35 -8.32
C MET A 266 23.83 -19.28 -9.11
N ARG A 267 23.55 -20.24 -10.00
CA ARG A 267 22.26 -20.30 -10.71
C ARG A 267 21.09 -20.50 -9.73
N SER A 268 21.26 -21.39 -8.75
CA SER A 268 20.25 -21.64 -7.72
C SER A 268 19.98 -20.40 -6.86
N LEU A 269 21.03 -19.71 -6.42
CA LEU A 269 20.91 -18.47 -5.66
C LEU A 269 20.25 -17.36 -6.48
N LYS A 270 20.62 -17.21 -7.75
CA LYS A 270 19.98 -16.26 -8.67
C LYS A 270 18.49 -16.51 -8.81
N TYR A 271 18.09 -17.77 -9.00
CA TYR A 271 16.67 -18.13 -9.09
C TYR A 271 15.91 -17.83 -7.80
N ARG A 272 16.46 -18.20 -6.64
CA ARG A 272 15.85 -17.90 -5.33
C ARG A 272 15.71 -16.41 -5.10
N LEU A 273 16.69 -15.62 -5.54
CA LEU A 273 16.67 -14.17 -5.47
C LEU A 273 15.55 -13.59 -6.34
N GLU A 274 15.43 -14.02 -7.60
CA GLU A 274 14.37 -13.58 -8.52
C GLU A 274 12.96 -13.89 -7.98
N VAL A 275 12.75 -15.08 -7.39
CA VAL A 275 11.48 -15.45 -6.75
C VAL A 275 11.19 -14.56 -5.54
N THR A 276 12.21 -14.24 -4.74
CA THR A 276 12.07 -13.38 -3.56
C THR A 276 11.76 -11.95 -3.98
N GLU A 277 12.49 -11.41 -4.98
CA GLU A 277 12.23 -10.10 -5.59
C GLU A 277 10.80 -9.98 -6.11
N GLU A 278 10.24 -11.00 -6.78
CA GLU A 278 8.86 -10.93 -7.27
C GLU A 278 7.83 -10.94 -6.13
N GLN A 279 8.10 -11.65 -5.03
CA GLN A 279 7.27 -11.59 -3.82
C GLN A 279 7.32 -10.21 -3.16
N LEU A 280 8.49 -9.55 -3.16
CA LEU A 280 8.68 -8.18 -2.65
C LEU A 280 8.06 -7.13 -3.58
N ARG A 281 8.02 -7.39 -4.89
CA ARG A 281 7.46 -6.48 -5.91
C ARG A 281 5.93 -6.43 -5.91
N LYS A 282 5.25 -7.28 -5.14
CA LYS A 282 3.81 -7.09 -4.85
C LYS A 282 3.63 -5.77 -4.13
N LYS A 283 3.38 -4.72 -4.90
CA LYS A 283 3.06 -3.38 -4.44
C LYS A 283 1.84 -3.48 -3.52
N GLU A 284 2.02 -3.29 -2.22
CA GLU A 284 0.88 -3.15 -1.30
C GLU A 284 0.09 -1.90 -1.73
N TYR A 285 -1.13 -2.13 -2.21
CA TYR A 285 -2.04 -1.04 -2.50
C TYR A 285 -2.63 -0.53 -1.19
N LYS A 286 -2.15 0.61 -0.73
CA LYS A 286 -2.75 1.32 0.41
C LYS A 286 -3.85 2.23 -0.15
N VAL A 287 -5.09 1.91 0.17
CA VAL A 287 -6.26 2.66 -0.29
C VAL A 287 -7.22 2.83 0.87
N ALA A 288 -7.47 4.07 1.26
CA ALA A 288 -8.44 4.40 2.29
C ALA A 288 -8.92 5.83 2.09
N PHE A 289 -10.19 6.08 2.40
CA PHE A 289 -10.72 7.43 2.50
C PHE A 289 -11.73 7.53 3.65
N ALA A 290 -11.83 8.74 4.20
CA ALA A 290 -12.84 9.12 5.18
C ALA A 290 -13.20 10.58 4.93
N ALA A 291 -14.50 10.83 4.75
CA ALA A 291 -15.02 12.16 4.47
C ALA A 291 -16.37 12.40 5.14
N THR A 292 -16.67 13.66 5.47
CA THR A 292 -17.96 14.13 6.00
C THR A 292 -18.62 15.11 5.02
N LEU A 293 -19.91 15.41 5.21
CA LEU A 293 -20.59 16.39 4.36
C LEU A 293 -20.11 17.82 4.65
N GLY A 294 -19.57 18.07 5.84
CA GLY A 294 -19.20 19.38 6.33
C GLY A 294 -20.40 20.20 6.81
N PRO A 295 -20.24 21.47 7.20
CA PRO A 295 -21.25 22.25 7.89
C PRO A 295 -22.35 22.80 6.97
N ILE A 296 -23.09 21.91 6.31
CA ILE A 296 -24.11 22.24 5.31
C ILE A 296 -25.50 22.45 5.91
N GLY A 297 -25.69 22.14 7.19
CA GLY A 297 -26.99 22.13 7.84
C GLY A 297 -27.89 21.04 7.28
N ASN A 298 -29.15 21.38 7.01
CA ASN A 298 -30.12 20.44 6.45
C ASN A 298 -30.06 20.44 4.92
N LEU A 299 -29.78 19.28 4.33
CA LEU A 299 -29.77 19.07 2.89
C LEU A 299 -30.98 18.22 2.46
N GLY A 300 -31.76 18.71 1.49
CA GLY A 300 -33.00 18.10 1.02
C GLY A 300 -34.23 18.99 1.22
N PRO A 301 -35.45 18.49 0.99
CA PRO A 301 -35.71 17.25 0.26
C PRO A 301 -35.61 17.52 -1.24
N PHE A 302 -35.00 16.60 -1.98
CA PHE A 302 -35.04 16.65 -3.45
C PHE A 302 -36.14 15.75 -3.97
N ASN A 303 -36.77 16.13 -5.08
CA ASN A 303 -37.79 15.32 -5.74
C ASN A 303 -37.21 14.11 -6.49
N THR A 304 -35.89 14.06 -6.66
CA THR A 304 -35.13 12.92 -7.21
C THR A 304 -34.00 12.53 -6.27
N GLU A 305 -33.41 11.36 -6.47
CA GLU A 305 -32.19 11.00 -5.75
C GLU A 305 -31.01 11.86 -6.21
N ILE A 306 -30.18 12.31 -5.26
CA ILE A 306 -29.00 13.14 -5.52
C ILE A 306 -27.78 12.43 -4.97
N THR A 307 -26.71 12.34 -5.77
CA THR A 307 -25.41 11.85 -5.29
C THR A 307 -24.81 12.88 -4.32
N LEU A 308 -24.43 12.42 -3.13
CA LEU A 308 -23.86 13.27 -2.09
C LEU A 308 -22.35 13.38 -2.29
N ALA A 309 -21.87 14.63 -2.33
CA ALA A 309 -20.44 14.95 -2.30
C ALA A 309 -20.02 15.23 -0.86
N TYR A 310 -19.28 14.29 -0.25
CA TYR A 310 -18.66 14.48 1.07
C TYR A 310 -17.37 15.26 0.85
N GLN A 311 -17.41 16.57 1.11
CA GLN A 311 -16.39 17.51 0.69
C GLN A 311 -15.28 17.70 1.72
N ASP A 312 -15.56 17.46 2.99
CA ASP A 312 -14.56 17.55 4.04
C ASP A 312 -13.85 16.20 4.18
N VAL A 313 -12.58 16.15 3.77
CA VAL A 313 -11.82 14.89 3.56
C VAL A 313 -10.66 14.80 4.54
N PHE A 314 -10.73 13.80 5.42
CA PHE A 314 -9.75 13.56 6.47
C PHE A 314 -8.68 12.56 6.03
N VAL A 315 -9.08 11.56 5.22
CA VAL A 315 -8.18 10.55 4.65
C VAL A 315 -8.52 10.38 3.17
N ASN A 316 -7.50 10.29 2.32
CA ASN A 316 -7.64 9.93 0.91
C ASN A 316 -6.38 9.25 0.37
N GLU A 317 -5.91 8.24 1.10
CA GLU A 317 -4.77 7.42 0.74
C GLU A 317 -5.06 6.64 -0.55
N GLY A 318 -4.11 6.63 -1.48
CA GLY A 318 -4.33 6.10 -2.83
C GLY A 318 -5.17 7.00 -3.75
N ARG A 319 -5.67 8.16 -3.26
CA ARG A 319 -6.40 9.19 -4.02
C ARG A 319 -7.56 8.64 -4.85
N ALA A 320 -8.25 7.65 -4.30
CA ALA A 320 -9.33 6.93 -4.98
C ALA A 320 -10.71 7.61 -4.80
N TYR A 321 -10.85 8.52 -3.84
CA TYR A 321 -12.07 9.28 -3.60
C TYR A 321 -11.99 10.70 -4.19
N ASN A 322 -13.03 11.13 -4.90
CA ASN A 322 -13.16 12.46 -5.47
C ASN A 322 -14.19 13.30 -4.68
N PRO A 323 -13.77 14.30 -3.88
CA PRO A 323 -14.66 15.09 -3.03
C PRO A 323 -15.62 16.00 -3.80
N THR A 324 -15.29 16.40 -5.03
CA THR A 324 -16.17 17.21 -5.88
C THR A 324 -17.39 16.41 -6.35
N THR A 325 -17.23 15.10 -6.54
CA THR A 325 -18.29 14.24 -7.08
C THR A 325 -18.94 13.33 -6.04
N GLY A 326 -18.28 13.08 -4.91
CA GLY A 326 -18.72 12.10 -3.92
C GLY A 326 -18.43 10.64 -4.28
N ILE A 327 -17.52 10.40 -5.23
CA ILE A 327 -17.36 9.09 -5.87
C ILE A 327 -15.99 8.52 -5.56
N PHE A 328 -16.00 7.32 -4.99
CA PHE A 328 -14.84 6.44 -4.90
C PHE A 328 -14.72 5.62 -6.18
N THR A 329 -13.50 5.53 -6.75
CA THR A 329 -13.20 4.68 -7.91
C THR A 329 -12.11 3.70 -7.55
N ALA A 330 -12.39 2.40 -7.64
CA ALA A 330 -11.46 1.34 -7.25
C ALA A 330 -10.19 1.38 -8.11
N PRO A 331 -8.99 1.65 -7.53
CA PRO A 331 -7.76 1.74 -8.31
C PRO A 331 -7.22 0.36 -8.73
N VAL A 332 -7.62 -0.70 -8.01
CA VAL A 332 -7.21 -2.09 -8.24
C VAL A 332 -8.37 -3.05 -7.98
N LYS A 333 -8.23 -4.28 -8.47
CA LYS A 333 -9.13 -5.36 -8.09
C LYS A 333 -8.86 -5.75 -6.63
N GLY A 334 -9.92 -5.92 -5.85
CA GLY A 334 -9.77 -6.29 -4.45
C GLY A 334 -11.08 -6.36 -3.68
N VAL A 335 -10.97 -6.68 -2.40
CA VAL A 335 -12.09 -6.61 -1.46
C VAL A 335 -11.97 -5.34 -0.65
N TYR A 336 -13.02 -4.53 -0.69
CA TYR A 336 -13.09 -3.22 -0.04
C TYR A 336 -14.19 -3.22 1.01
N PHE A 337 -13.96 -2.56 2.14
CA PHE A 337 -14.96 -2.29 3.15
C PHE A 337 -15.47 -0.85 3.00
N PHE A 338 -16.78 -0.66 3.10
CA PHE A 338 -17.42 0.66 3.13
C PHE A 338 -18.39 0.75 4.29
N THR A 339 -18.48 1.93 4.88
CA THR A 339 -19.49 2.27 5.88
C THR A 339 -20.05 3.66 5.62
N ILE A 340 -21.36 3.79 5.78
CA ILE A 340 -22.09 5.06 5.67
C ILE A 340 -22.79 5.34 6.99
N THR A 341 -22.61 6.55 7.52
CA THR A 341 -23.33 7.06 8.68
C THR A 341 -24.11 8.29 8.25
N GLY A 342 -25.40 8.32 8.56
CA GLY A 342 -26.26 9.47 8.33
C GLY A 342 -26.81 10.02 9.63
N HIS A 343 -26.83 11.33 9.76
CA HIS A 343 -27.44 12.05 10.88
C HIS A 343 -28.59 12.92 10.40
N ASN A 344 -29.68 12.98 11.17
CA ASN A 344 -30.81 13.82 10.84
C ASN A 344 -31.55 14.33 12.06
N ARG A 345 -32.24 15.46 11.91
CA ARG A 345 -33.31 15.87 12.83
C ARG A 345 -34.56 15.05 12.50
N SER A 346 -35.01 14.23 13.43
CA SER A 346 -36.05 13.20 13.29
C SER A 346 -37.47 13.74 13.15
N THR A 347 -37.63 15.05 12.96
CA THR A 347 -38.87 15.64 12.41
C THR A 347 -39.04 15.34 10.93
N ARG A 348 -37.97 14.87 10.26
CA ARG A 348 -37.91 14.57 8.83
C ARG A 348 -37.29 13.19 8.61
N ALA A 349 -37.72 12.50 7.56
CA ALA A 349 -37.16 11.21 7.19
C ALA A 349 -35.75 11.40 6.60
N MET A 350 -34.85 10.48 6.90
CA MET A 350 -33.53 10.37 6.26
C MET A 350 -33.42 9.06 5.50
N GLY A 351 -32.88 9.10 4.29
CA GLY A 351 -32.61 7.91 3.50
C GLY A 351 -31.29 8.03 2.74
N LEU A 352 -30.29 7.24 3.12
CA LEU A 352 -29.02 7.14 2.40
C LEU A 352 -28.91 5.79 1.73
N ARG A 353 -28.39 5.76 0.50
CA ARG A 353 -28.23 4.55 -0.31
C ARG A 353 -26.83 4.50 -0.88
N LEU A 354 -26.09 3.43 -0.60
CA LEU A 354 -24.78 3.19 -1.23
C LEU A 354 -24.99 2.43 -2.54
N PHE A 355 -24.35 2.91 -3.60
CA PHE A 355 -24.42 2.36 -4.95
C PHE A 355 -23.06 1.85 -5.40
N LYS A 356 -23.05 0.75 -6.16
CA LYS A 356 -21.92 0.28 -6.98
C LYS A 356 -22.34 0.33 -8.44
N ASN A 357 -21.67 1.11 -9.28
CA ASN A 357 -21.92 1.19 -10.73
C ASN A 357 -23.42 1.40 -11.10
N GLY A 358 -24.18 2.13 -10.29
CA GLY A 358 -25.61 2.36 -10.51
C GLY A 358 -26.55 1.31 -9.91
N GLN A 359 -26.02 0.22 -9.35
CA GLN A 359 -26.79 -0.75 -8.57
C GLN A 359 -26.80 -0.36 -7.08
N GLN A 360 -27.98 -0.33 -6.46
CA GLN A 360 -28.13 -0.09 -5.02
C GLN A 360 -27.62 -1.31 -4.23
N MET A 361 -26.74 -1.09 -3.25
CA MET A 361 -26.14 -2.15 -2.43
C MET A 361 -26.75 -2.22 -1.03
N ILE A 362 -26.67 -1.12 -0.27
CA ILE A 362 -27.20 -1.03 1.10
C ILE A 362 -27.98 0.28 1.30
N THR A 363 -28.85 0.31 2.30
CA THR A 363 -29.67 1.47 2.67
C THR A 363 -29.56 1.74 4.17
N VAL A 364 -29.54 3.02 4.54
CA VAL A 364 -29.81 3.52 5.88
C VAL A 364 -31.09 4.34 5.79
N TYR A 365 -32.05 4.12 6.69
CA TYR A 365 -33.30 4.86 6.68
C TYR A 365 -33.78 5.15 8.11
N ASN A 366 -34.02 6.42 8.41
CA ASN A 366 -34.64 6.86 9.66
C ASN A 366 -36.05 7.39 9.36
N HIS A 367 -37.03 6.88 10.10
CA HIS A 367 -38.40 7.37 10.03
C HIS A 367 -38.55 8.66 10.85
N PRO A 368 -39.45 9.59 10.44
CA PRO A 368 -39.82 10.70 11.29
C PRO A 368 -40.46 10.18 12.58
N LEU A 369 -40.05 10.73 13.72
CA LEU A 369 -40.55 10.37 15.04
C LEU A 369 -40.91 11.62 15.85
N SER A 370 -39.93 12.48 16.12
CA SER A 370 -40.10 13.64 17.01
C SER A 370 -38.98 14.67 16.82
N ASP A 371 -39.04 15.77 17.55
CA ASP A 371 -38.02 16.81 17.53
C ASP A 371 -36.75 16.42 18.31
N ARG A 372 -35.98 15.50 17.72
CA ARG A 372 -34.72 14.97 18.24
C ARG A 372 -33.75 14.71 17.09
N TYR A 373 -32.52 14.32 17.42
CA TYR A 373 -31.54 13.90 16.43
C TYR A 373 -31.38 12.38 16.47
N ASP A 374 -31.43 11.73 15.30
CA ASP A 374 -31.18 10.30 15.16
C ASP A 374 -29.99 10.08 14.21
N THR A 375 -29.22 9.04 14.49
CA THR A 375 -28.10 8.61 13.67
C THR A 375 -28.34 7.17 13.20
N GLY A 376 -28.11 6.90 11.93
CA GLY A 376 -28.20 5.56 11.36
C GLY A 376 -26.96 5.20 10.55
N SER A 377 -26.48 3.96 10.69
CA SER A 377 -25.25 3.51 10.04
C SER A 377 -25.41 2.12 9.43
N ASN A 378 -24.76 1.87 8.30
CA ASN A 378 -24.73 0.55 7.67
C ASN A 378 -23.41 0.36 6.91
N SER A 379 -22.93 -0.88 6.81
CA SER A 379 -21.62 -1.20 6.26
C SER A 379 -21.67 -2.44 5.37
N ILE A 380 -20.76 -2.54 4.39
CA ILE A 380 -20.68 -3.67 3.47
C ILE A 380 -19.25 -3.89 2.99
N SER A 381 -18.87 -5.16 2.81
CA SER A 381 -17.67 -5.54 2.06
C SER A 381 -18.04 -5.88 0.61
N LEU A 382 -17.32 -5.31 -0.35
CA LEU A 382 -17.55 -5.50 -1.79
C LEU A 382 -16.28 -5.94 -2.48
N THR A 383 -16.40 -6.96 -3.34
CA THR A 383 -15.37 -7.22 -4.35
C THR A 383 -15.56 -6.23 -5.50
N LEU A 384 -14.51 -5.45 -5.77
CA LEU A 384 -14.49 -4.44 -6.83
C LEU A 384 -13.45 -4.81 -7.88
N GLU A 385 -13.79 -4.57 -9.14
CA GLU A 385 -12.82 -4.53 -10.24
C GLU A 385 -12.21 -3.13 -10.34
N LYS A 386 -11.03 -3.03 -10.97
CA LYS A 386 -10.42 -1.72 -11.25
C LYS A 386 -11.38 -0.87 -12.10
N GLY A 387 -11.66 0.34 -11.63
CA GLY A 387 -12.57 1.29 -12.28
C GLY A 387 -14.02 1.21 -11.78
N ASP A 388 -14.38 0.24 -10.93
CA ASP A 388 -15.69 0.22 -10.28
C ASP A 388 -15.89 1.48 -9.43
N ARG A 389 -17.09 2.06 -9.49
CA ARG A 389 -17.44 3.32 -8.82
C ARG A 389 -18.42 3.04 -7.68
N VAL A 390 -18.10 3.55 -6.49
CA VAL A 390 -18.93 3.47 -5.29
C VAL A 390 -19.25 4.87 -4.79
N TYR A 391 -20.52 5.14 -4.50
CA TYR A 391 -20.99 6.46 -4.07
C TYR A 391 -22.29 6.38 -3.29
N VAL A 392 -22.61 7.45 -2.56
CA VAL A 392 -23.83 7.54 -1.75
C VAL A 392 -24.83 8.48 -2.41
N ARG A 393 -26.10 8.10 -2.39
CA ARG A 393 -27.21 8.97 -2.79
C ARG A 393 -28.14 9.25 -1.62
N LEU A 394 -28.60 10.49 -1.54
CA LEU A 394 -29.75 10.88 -0.74
C LEU A 394 -31.02 10.46 -1.48
N ARG A 395 -31.88 9.70 -0.80
CA ARG A 395 -33.16 9.23 -1.34
C ARG A 395 -34.09 10.41 -1.60
N GLN A 396 -34.90 10.32 -2.65
CA GLN A 396 -35.92 11.33 -2.93
C GLN A 396 -36.84 11.56 -1.71
N ASN A 397 -37.24 12.82 -1.51
CA ASN A 397 -38.11 13.28 -0.43
C ASN A 397 -37.58 13.01 0.99
N THR A 398 -36.27 12.81 1.14
CA THR A 398 -35.60 12.67 2.45
C THR A 398 -34.58 13.77 2.66
N TRP A 399 -34.12 13.90 3.90
CA TRP A 399 -33.16 14.89 4.34
C TRP A 399 -31.93 14.22 4.96
N VAL A 400 -30.82 14.93 4.96
CA VAL A 400 -29.65 14.60 5.78
C VAL A 400 -29.14 15.88 6.43
N PHE A 401 -28.52 15.77 7.60
CA PHE A 401 -28.01 16.90 8.35
C PHE A 401 -26.54 16.71 8.69
N ASP A 402 -25.80 17.81 8.61
CA ASP A 402 -24.44 17.89 9.11
C ASP A 402 -24.10 19.33 9.54
N ASN A 403 -23.13 19.50 10.43
CA ASN A 403 -22.73 20.79 10.99
C ASN A 403 -21.22 20.76 11.32
N GLU A 404 -20.73 21.68 12.14
CA GLU A 404 -19.32 21.77 12.55
C GLU A 404 -18.81 20.56 13.37
N ASN A 405 -19.69 19.60 13.69
CA ASN A 405 -19.37 18.39 14.45
C ASN A 405 -19.30 17.11 13.58
N ASP A 406 -19.35 17.22 12.26
CA ASP A 406 -19.01 16.12 11.34
C ASP A 406 -19.73 14.79 11.62
N HIS A 407 -21.05 14.82 11.60
CA HIS A 407 -21.90 13.68 11.96
C HIS A 407 -22.09 12.68 10.82
N THR A 408 -22.26 13.18 9.59
CA THR A 408 -22.64 12.37 8.44
C THR A 408 -21.39 12.00 7.65
N SER A 409 -20.97 10.73 7.73
CA SER A 409 -19.70 10.26 7.20
C SER A 409 -19.84 9.18 6.12
N PHE A 410 -18.88 9.16 5.20
CA PHE A 410 -18.65 8.09 4.24
C PHE A 410 -17.19 7.67 4.27
N VAL A 411 -16.96 6.40 4.60
CA VAL A 411 -15.63 5.85 4.84
C VAL A 411 -15.48 4.56 4.04
N GLY A 412 -14.29 4.33 3.47
CA GLY A 412 -13.97 3.06 2.86
C GLY A 412 -12.48 2.80 2.70
N HIS A 413 -12.09 1.53 2.68
CA HIS A 413 -10.70 1.10 2.56
C HIS A 413 -10.55 -0.27 1.90
N LEU A 414 -9.39 -0.52 1.30
CA LEU A 414 -9.03 -1.84 0.76
C LEU A 414 -8.68 -2.78 1.92
N LEU A 415 -9.28 -3.96 1.96
CA LEU A 415 -8.91 -5.04 2.88
C LEU A 415 -7.72 -5.83 2.33
N TYR A 416 -7.82 -6.25 1.06
CA TYR A 416 -6.73 -6.92 0.34
C TYR A 416 -6.99 -6.86 -1.17
N SER A 417 -5.92 -6.70 -1.95
CA SER A 417 -5.95 -6.81 -3.40
C SER A 417 -6.07 -8.27 -3.84
N LEU A 418 -6.73 -8.52 -4.97
CA LEU A 418 -6.94 -9.84 -5.56
C LEU A 418 -6.10 -10.06 -6.82
#